data_AF-A0A652K5K3-F1
#
_entry.id   AF-A0A652K5K3-F1
#
_cell.length_a   1.000
_cell.length_b   1.000
_cell.length_c   1.000
_cell.angle_alpha   90.00
_cell.angle_beta   90.00
_cell.angle_gamma   90.00
#
_symmetry.space_group_name_H-M   'P 1'
#
loop_
_entity.id
_entity.type
_entity.pdbx_description
1 polymer ?
#
loop_
_entity_poly.entity_id
_entity_poly.type
_entity_poly.pdbx_seq_one_letter_code
_entity_poly.pdbx_strand_id
1 'polypeptide(L)'
;MPEQLPCPHLYAGHDAGHYSLPGDVLKARETYRSLEAMPWPKPPQNAWETVQAVAVATVDALHDGTKLPDIALIEQARQAERVYADALDMMDLCFSTAVQRARDTLRGQALAIITDHLRPAHDATWQAYTDAHRVLLEHGETEPRRLLSAPSKVRKASDTCDLMANRYEAISAARSDLAMRCGLRSTDDPTGKYAAIRNYHELHPTRWATAKPAWHGLPARRYLDWMADHGGQLWMPTPDEQTEAALAELHIGNPLGQRTAA
;
A
#
# COMPACT_ATOMS: atom_id res chain seq x y z
N MET A 1 0.44 2.40 20.34
CA MET A 1 -0.21 2.60 19.03
C MET A 1 0.02 1.32 18.24
N PRO A 2 -1.02 0.52 17.94
CA PRO A 2 -0.85 -0.75 17.24
C PRO A 2 -0.19 -0.51 15.88
N GLU A 3 0.79 -1.34 15.51
CA GLU A 3 1.41 -1.27 14.19
C GLU A 3 0.34 -1.48 13.11
N GLN A 4 0.28 -0.54 12.15
CA GLN A 4 -0.64 -0.63 11.01
C GLN A 4 -0.22 -1.76 10.05
N LEU A 5 -1.21 -2.31 9.34
CA LEU A 5 -0.97 -3.26 8.25
C LEU A 5 0.08 -2.72 7.27
N PRO A 6 1.03 -3.56 6.83
CA PRO A 6 2.01 -3.17 5.82
C PRO A 6 1.31 -2.86 4.48
N CYS A 7 1.82 -1.88 3.73
CA CYS A 7 1.35 -1.51 2.38
C CYS A 7 -0.15 -1.13 2.32
N PRO A 8 -0.60 -0.08 3.03
CA PRO A 8 -2.02 0.29 3.06
C PRO A 8 -2.61 0.59 1.68
N HIS A 9 -1.83 1.17 0.75
CA HIS A 9 -2.32 1.49 -0.59
C HIS A 9 -2.57 0.21 -1.41
N LEU A 10 -1.76 -0.83 -1.20
CA LEU A 10 -1.96 -2.13 -1.86
C LEU A 10 -3.32 -2.72 -1.52
N TYR A 11 -3.69 -2.70 -0.24
CA TYR A 11 -4.98 -3.22 0.21
C TYR A 11 -6.15 -2.32 -0.17
N ALA A 12 -5.97 -1.00 -0.13
CA ALA A 12 -7.00 -0.05 -0.54
C ALA A 12 -7.36 -0.21 -2.03
N GLY A 13 -6.36 -0.34 -2.92
CA GLY A 13 -6.63 -0.55 -4.34
C GLY A 13 -7.27 -1.90 -4.65
N HIS A 14 -6.97 -2.93 -3.87
CA HIS A 14 -7.66 -4.22 -3.96
C HIS A 14 -9.12 -4.11 -3.53
N ASP A 15 -9.41 -3.47 -2.39
CA ASP A 15 -10.79 -3.27 -1.89
C ASP A 15 -11.64 -2.44 -2.87
N ALA A 16 -11.01 -1.48 -3.57
CA ALA A 16 -11.65 -0.70 -4.62
C ALA A 16 -11.86 -1.47 -5.94
N GLY A 17 -11.42 -2.74 -6.01
CA GLY A 17 -11.59 -3.60 -7.18
C GLY A 17 -10.65 -3.27 -8.35
N HIS A 18 -9.55 -2.55 -8.11
CA HIS A 18 -8.62 -2.18 -9.18
C HIS A 18 -7.76 -3.35 -9.66
N TYR A 19 -7.47 -4.31 -8.78
CA TYR A 19 -6.69 -5.51 -9.07
C TYR A 19 -6.98 -6.60 -8.02
N SER A 20 -6.66 -7.85 -8.36
CA SER A 20 -6.69 -8.97 -7.42
C SER A 20 -5.40 -9.04 -6.59
N LEU A 21 -5.39 -9.85 -5.53
CA LEU A 21 -4.19 -10.16 -4.75
C LEU A 21 -4.12 -11.68 -4.50
N PRO A 22 -2.93 -12.23 -4.21
CA PRO A 22 -2.78 -13.64 -3.85
C PRO A 22 -3.60 -14.01 -2.62
N GLY A 23 -4.19 -15.20 -2.61
CA GLY A 23 -5.02 -15.68 -1.50
C GLY A 23 -4.29 -15.67 -0.14
N ASP A 24 -3.00 -16.02 -0.14
CA ASP A 24 -2.19 -16.02 1.09
C ASP A 24 -1.99 -14.63 1.67
N VAL A 25 -1.84 -13.61 0.81
CA VAL A 25 -1.74 -12.20 1.23
C VAL A 25 -3.05 -11.74 1.85
N LEU A 26 -4.19 -12.11 1.24
CA LEU A 26 -5.51 -11.81 1.78
C LEU A 26 -5.76 -12.51 3.11
N LYS A 27 -5.35 -13.78 3.25
CA LYS A 27 -5.46 -14.55 4.49
C LYS A 27 -4.61 -13.96 5.62
N ALA A 28 -3.41 -13.48 5.32
CA ALA A 28 -2.56 -12.81 6.30
C ALA A 28 -3.20 -11.49 6.78
N ARG A 29 -3.77 -10.72 5.86
CA ARG A 29 -4.54 -9.50 6.18
C ARG A 29 -5.79 -9.81 7.02
N GLU A 30 -6.54 -10.84 6.66
CA GLU A 30 -7.74 -11.26 7.38
C GLU A 30 -7.41 -11.72 8.80
N THR A 31 -6.28 -12.42 8.99
CA THR A 31 -5.78 -12.79 10.31
C THR A 31 -5.53 -11.55 11.18
N TYR A 32 -4.88 -10.52 10.64
CA TYR A 32 -4.69 -9.25 11.35
C TYR A 32 -6.02 -8.57 11.69
N ARG A 33 -6.95 -8.47 10.74
CA ARG A 33 -8.28 -7.87 10.98
C ARG A 33 -9.09 -8.64 12.02
N SER A 34 -8.95 -9.96 12.04
CA SER A 34 -9.60 -10.82 13.03
C SER A 34 -9.06 -10.56 14.44
N LEU A 35 -7.75 -10.34 14.58
CA LEU A 35 -7.14 -9.93 15.85
C LEU A 35 -7.57 -8.52 16.27
N GLU A 36 -7.64 -7.58 15.34
CA GLU A 36 -8.11 -6.21 15.59
C GLU A 36 -9.57 -6.18 16.09
N ALA A 37 -10.40 -7.09 15.59
CA ALA A 37 -11.79 -7.24 16.02
C ALA A 37 -11.96 -8.00 17.35
N MET A 38 -10.92 -8.61 17.91
CA MET A 38 -11.04 -9.34 19.18
C MET A 38 -11.35 -8.37 20.33
N PRO A 39 -12.32 -8.68 21.19
CA PRO A 39 -12.59 -7.87 22.36
C PRO A 39 -11.40 -7.95 23.31
N TRP A 40 -10.86 -6.79 23.69
CA TRP A 40 -9.83 -6.71 24.69
C TRP A 40 -10.36 -7.20 26.05
N PRO A 41 -9.51 -7.88 26.86
CA PRO A 41 -9.90 -8.30 28.19
C PRO A 41 -10.35 -7.08 29.00
N LYS A 42 -11.39 -7.27 29.81
CA LYS A 42 -11.84 -6.22 30.71
C LYS A 42 -10.88 -6.11 31.89
N PRO A 43 -10.52 -4.89 32.34
CA PRO A 43 -9.71 -4.74 33.52
C PRO A 43 -10.43 -5.37 34.73
N PRO A 44 -9.73 -6.16 35.56
CA PRO A 44 -10.28 -6.68 36.80
C PRO A 44 -10.47 -5.53 37.81
N GLN A 45 -11.17 -5.83 38.91
CA GLN A 45 -11.27 -4.89 40.02
C GLN A 45 -9.88 -4.63 40.61
N ASN A 46 -9.58 -3.37 40.89
CA ASN A 46 -8.27 -2.95 41.37
C ASN A 46 -7.98 -3.60 42.74
N ALA A 47 -6.80 -4.20 42.88
CA ALA A 47 -6.37 -4.83 44.11
C ALA A 47 -6.30 -3.83 45.27
N TRP A 48 -5.95 -2.57 45.02
CA TRP A 48 -5.93 -1.51 46.03
C TRP A 48 -7.33 -1.17 46.55
N GLU A 49 -8.32 -1.07 45.65
CA GLU A 49 -9.71 -0.86 46.04
C GLU A 49 -10.23 -2.06 46.86
N THR A 50 -9.81 -3.27 46.49
CA THR A 50 -10.16 -4.49 47.22
C THR A 50 -9.51 -4.54 48.60
N VAL A 51 -8.23 -4.15 48.73
CA VAL A 51 -7.52 -4.02 50.02
C VAL A 51 -8.21 -3.00 50.91
N GLN A 52 -8.59 -1.84 50.36
CA GLN A 52 -9.30 -0.80 51.10
C GLN A 52 -10.67 -1.31 51.59
N ALA A 53 -11.44 -1.99 50.72
CA ALA A 53 -12.73 -2.55 51.08
C ALA A 53 -12.62 -3.64 52.17
N VAL A 54 -11.63 -4.54 52.06
CA VAL A 54 -11.36 -5.57 53.08
C VAL A 54 -10.92 -4.94 54.39
N ALA A 55 -10.10 -3.89 54.36
CA ALA A 55 -9.67 -3.16 55.56
C ALA A 55 -10.85 -2.49 56.28
N VAL A 56 -11.73 -1.81 55.54
CA VAL A 56 -12.97 -1.21 56.09
C VAL A 56 -13.85 -2.30 56.70
N ALA A 57 -14.13 -3.37 55.94
CA ALA A 57 -14.96 -4.48 56.41
C ALA A 57 -14.36 -5.21 57.63
N THR A 58 -13.03 -5.23 57.78
CA THR A 58 -12.35 -5.80 58.95
C THR A 58 -12.58 -4.93 60.19
N VAL A 59 -12.47 -3.61 60.05
CA VAL A 59 -12.76 -2.67 61.13
C VAL A 59 -14.21 -2.76 61.56
N ASP A 60 -15.14 -2.78 60.61
CA ASP A 60 -16.57 -2.90 60.86
C ASP A 60 -16.91 -4.23 61.55
N ALA A 61 -16.33 -5.34 61.07
CA ALA A 61 -16.55 -6.66 61.68
C ALA A 61 -16.06 -6.74 63.14
N LEU A 62 -14.93 -6.09 63.44
CA LEU A 62 -14.41 -6.00 64.81
C LEU A 62 -15.29 -5.10 65.70
N HIS A 63 -15.85 -4.02 65.15
CA HIS A 63 -16.74 -3.11 65.87
C HIS A 63 -18.08 -3.77 66.21
N ASP A 64 -18.67 -4.46 65.23
CA ASP A 64 -19.99 -5.08 65.33
C ASP A 64 -19.96 -6.50 65.93
N GLY A 65 -18.76 -7.05 66.20
CA GLY A 65 -18.59 -8.41 66.70
C GLY A 65 -18.99 -9.49 65.71
N THR A 66 -18.90 -9.21 64.41
CA THR A 66 -19.27 -10.14 63.33
C THR A 66 -18.04 -10.88 62.78
N LYS A 67 -18.27 -11.78 61.81
CA LYS A 67 -17.21 -12.60 61.21
C LYS A 67 -16.27 -11.73 60.36
N LEU A 68 -14.97 -11.91 60.53
CA LEU A 68 -13.94 -11.23 59.73
C LEU A 68 -14.07 -11.55 58.23
N PRO A 69 -13.81 -10.57 57.34
CA PRO A 69 -13.80 -10.80 55.90
C PRO A 69 -12.65 -11.72 55.48
N ASP A 70 -12.82 -12.38 54.34
CA ASP A 70 -11.80 -13.28 53.79
C ASP A 70 -10.64 -12.49 53.16
N ILE A 71 -9.45 -12.63 53.74
CA ILE A 71 -8.23 -11.98 53.26
C ILE A 71 -7.79 -12.55 51.89
N ALA A 72 -8.23 -13.77 51.53
CA ALA A 72 -7.94 -14.37 50.23
C ALA A 72 -8.47 -13.53 49.06
N LEU A 73 -9.47 -12.66 49.29
CA LEU A 73 -9.98 -11.72 48.28
C LEU A 73 -8.89 -10.75 47.77
N ILE A 74 -7.94 -10.36 48.64
CA ILE A 74 -6.81 -9.49 48.25
C ILE A 74 -5.88 -10.22 47.29
N GLU A 75 -5.54 -11.48 47.59
CA GLU A 75 -4.64 -12.27 46.75
C GLU A 75 -5.30 -12.64 45.42
N GLN A 76 -6.61 -12.93 45.43
CA GLN A 76 -7.40 -13.12 44.22
C GLN A 76 -7.41 -11.87 43.33
N ALA A 77 -7.57 -10.67 43.91
CA ALA A 77 -7.54 -9.42 43.15
C ALA A 77 -6.15 -9.15 42.53
N ARG A 78 -5.07 -9.37 43.30
CA ARG A 78 -3.68 -9.27 42.78
C ARG A 78 -3.41 -10.27 41.67
N GLN A 79 -3.88 -11.51 41.82
CA GLN A 79 -3.72 -12.53 40.80
C GLN A 79 -4.52 -12.19 39.54
N ALA A 80 -5.73 -11.63 39.69
CA ALA A 80 -6.52 -11.15 38.56
C ALA A 80 -5.81 -10.03 37.80
N GLU A 81 -5.17 -9.09 38.49
CA GLU A 81 -4.35 -8.04 37.86
C GLU A 81 -3.16 -8.61 37.08
N ARG A 82 -2.45 -9.61 37.62
CA ARG A 82 -1.35 -10.28 36.91
C ARG A 82 -1.84 -11.00 35.66
N VAL A 83 -2.91 -11.79 35.77
CA VAL A 83 -3.52 -12.49 34.63
C VAL A 83 -4.00 -11.50 33.56
N TYR A 84 -4.51 -10.35 33.98
CA TYR A 84 -4.90 -9.28 33.07
C TYR A 84 -3.69 -8.69 32.32
N ALA A 85 -2.60 -8.37 33.03
CA ALA A 85 -1.37 -7.89 32.41
C ALA A 85 -0.78 -8.92 31.43
N ASP A 86 -0.69 -10.19 31.84
CA ASP A 86 -0.23 -11.29 30.97
C ASP A 86 -1.10 -11.43 29.71
N ALA A 87 -2.42 -11.22 29.84
CA ALA A 87 -3.34 -11.25 28.71
C ALA A 87 -3.12 -10.07 27.74
N LEU A 88 -2.85 -8.87 28.25
CA LEU A 88 -2.50 -7.72 27.42
C LEU A 88 -1.17 -7.95 26.68
N ASP A 89 -0.15 -8.44 27.39
CA ASP A 89 1.16 -8.75 26.80
C ASP A 89 1.03 -9.83 25.71
N MET A 90 0.22 -10.86 25.95
CA MET A 90 -0.10 -11.89 24.95
C MET A 90 -0.78 -11.28 23.73
N MET A 91 -1.75 -10.38 23.90
CA MET A 91 -2.43 -9.72 22.78
C MET A 91 -1.45 -8.88 21.96
N ASP A 92 -0.60 -8.07 22.61
CA ASP A 92 0.42 -7.27 21.93
C ASP A 92 1.42 -8.15 21.16
N LEU A 93 1.82 -9.29 21.74
CA LEU A 93 2.67 -10.27 21.06
C LEU A 93 1.96 -10.90 19.85
N CYS A 94 0.67 -11.22 19.98
CA CYS A 94 -0.14 -11.73 18.87
C CYS A 94 -0.24 -10.71 17.73
N PHE A 95 -0.48 -9.43 18.01
CA PHE A 95 -0.50 -8.37 17.01
C PHE A 95 0.85 -8.23 16.31
N SER A 96 1.94 -8.14 17.08
CA SER A 96 3.30 -8.02 16.54
C SER A 96 3.65 -9.20 15.63
N THR A 97 3.29 -10.41 16.07
CA THR A 97 3.50 -11.64 15.29
C THR A 97 2.67 -11.64 14.01
N ALA A 98 1.41 -11.19 14.06
CA ALA A 98 0.55 -11.13 12.88
C ALA A 98 1.03 -10.10 11.85
N VAL A 99 1.46 -8.92 12.30
CA VAL A 99 2.07 -7.91 11.41
C VAL A 99 3.34 -8.45 10.77
N GLN A 100 4.20 -9.11 11.54
CA GLN A 100 5.43 -9.68 11.03
C GLN A 100 5.15 -10.77 9.99
N ARG A 101 4.21 -11.68 10.25
CA ARG A 101 3.76 -12.69 9.28
C ARG A 101 3.21 -12.04 8.01
N ALA A 102 2.39 -11.02 8.11
CA ALA A 102 1.87 -10.30 6.94
C ALA A 102 2.99 -9.63 6.13
N ARG A 103 3.99 -9.04 6.79
CA ARG A 103 5.19 -8.47 6.13
C ARG A 103 5.98 -9.55 5.39
N ASP A 104 6.22 -10.69 6.03
CA ASP A 104 7.00 -11.78 5.44
C ASP A 104 6.26 -12.44 4.27
N THR A 105 4.96 -12.67 4.39
CA THR A 105 4.12 -13.14 3.27
C THR A 105 4.14 -12.14 2.10
N LEU A 106 3.98 -10.84 2.36
CA LEU A 106 4.05 -9.82 1.32
C LEU A 106 5.41 -9.80 0.63
N ARG A 107 6.53 -9.85 1.38
CA ARG A 107 7.88 -9.91 0.80
C ARG A 107 8.07 -11.15 -0.07
N GLY A 108 7.66 -12.32 0.42
CA GLY A 108 7.77 -13.58 -0.32
C GLY A 108 6.94 -13.61 -1.60
N GLN A 109 5.83 -12.86 -1.65
CA GLN A 109 4.92 -12.80 -2.79
C GLN A 109 5.09 -11.52 -3.65
N ALA A 110 6.00 -10.62 -3.29
CA ALA A 110 6.02 -9.27 -3.84
C ALA A 110 6.22 -9.24 -5.37
N LEU A 111 7.07 -10.13 -5.89
CA LEU A 111 7.27 -10.27 -7.34
C LEU A 111 6.03 -10.81 -8.04
N ALA A 112 5.40 -11.86 -7.51
CA ALA A 112 4.16 -12.43 -8.06
C ALA A 112 3.01 -11.40 -8.03
N ILE A 113 2.92 -10.57 -6.98
CA ILE A 113 1.96 -9.46 -6.94
C ILE A 113 2.20 -8.49 -8.10
N ILE A 114 3.45 -8.15 -8.42
CA ILE A 114 3.76 -7.28 -9.55
C ILE A 114 3.38 -7.96 -10.88
N THR A 115 3.85 -9.18 -11.11
CA THR A 115 3.73 -9.85 -12.42
C THR A 115 2.33 -10.35 -12.72
N ASP A 116 1.63 -10.90 -11.73
CA ASP A 116 0.40 -11.67 -11.95
C ASP A 116 -0.85 -10.84 -11.63
N HIS A 117 -0.70 -9.74 -10.89
CA HIS A 117 -1.83 -8.94 -10.42
C HIS A 117 -1.75 -7.48 -10.87
N LEU A 118 -0.67 -6.77 -10.52
CA LEU A 118 -0.55 -5.34 -10.83
C LEU A 118 -0.29 -5.09 -12.31
N ARG A 119 0.59 -5.86 -12.96
CA ARG A 119 0.93 -5.70 -14.37
C ARG A 119 -0.28 -5.95 -15.30
N PRO A 120 -1.04 -7.06 -15.20
CA PRO A 120 -2.21 -7.24 -16.06
C PRO A 120 -3.27 -6.15 -15.83
N ALA A 121 -3.47 -5.72 -14.57
CA ALA A 121 -4.39 -4.63 -14.25
C ALA A 121 -3.92 -3.29 -14.82
N HIS A 122 -2.61 -3.01 -14.75
CA HIS A 122 -1.98 -1.82 -15.33
C HIS A 122 -2.17 -1.81 -16.84
N ASP A 123 -1.84 -2.90 -17.52
CA ASP A 123 -1.88 -2.99 -18.98
C ASP A 123 -3.32 -2.85 -19.49
N ALA A 124 -4.29 -3.48 -18.81
CA ALA A 124 -5.71 -3.29 -19.11
C ALA A 124 -6.17 -1.85 -18.89
N THR A 125 -5.67 -1.19 -17.83
CA THR A 125 -5.98 0.22 -17.53
C THR A 125 -5.42 1.14 -18.61
N TRP A 126 -4.17 0.92 -19.03
CA TRP A 126 -3.52 1.71 -20.06
C TRP A 126 -4.16 1.52 -21.43
N GLN A 127 -4.49 0.29 -21.80
CA GLN A 127 -5.21 0.00 -23.05
C GLN A 127 -6.59 0.69 -23.08
N ALA A 128 -7.37 0.56 -22.02
CA ALA A 128 -8.67 1.22 -21.91
C ALA A 128 -8.55 2.76 -21.96
N TYR A 129 -7.50 3.31 -21.33
CA TYR A 129 -7.22 4.74 -21.37
C TYR A 129 -6.92 5.21 -22.79
N THR A 130 -5.98 4.56 -23.48
CA THR A 130 -5.56 4.92 -24.84
C THR A 130 -6.69 4.81 -25.85
N ASP A 131 -7.54 3.77 -25.75
CA ASP A 131 -8.72 3.62 -26.60
C ASP A 131 -9.74 4.75 -26.39
N ALA A 132 -9.98 5.16 -25.13
CA ALA A 132 -10.85 6.28 -24.81
C ALA A 132 -10.24 7.63 -25.24
N HIS A 133 -8.94 7.83 -25.02
CA HIS A 133 -8.22 9.03 -25.42
C HIS A 133 -8.25 9.24 -26.93
N ARG A 134 -8.07 8.17 -27.72
CA ARG A 134 -8.21 8.23 -29.18
C ARG A 134 -9.58 8.75 -29.61
N VAL A 135 -10.66 8.33 -28.95
CA VAL A 135 -12.02 8.83 -29.24
C VAL A 135 -12.15 10.33 -28.97
N LEU A 136 -11.47 10.85 -27.93
CA LEU A 136 -11.45 12.29 -27.64
C LEU A 136 -10.66 13.06 -28.71
N LEU A 137 -9.49 12.54 -29.10
CA LEU A 137 -8.65 13.13 -30.15
C LEU A 137 -9.35 13.17 -31.51
N GLU A 138 -10.00 12.08 -31.91
CA GLU A 138 -10.78 12.00 -33.17
C GLU A 138 -11.90 13.04 -33.22
N HIS A 139 -12.47 13.41 -32.07
CA HIS A 139 -13.48 14.45 -31.98
C HIS A 139 -12.89 15.87 -32.00
N GLY A 140 -11.60 16.02 -31.70
CA GLY A 140 -10.91 17.31 -31.59
C GLY A 140 -11.20 18.06 -30.29
N GLU A 141 -11.71 17.38 -29.25
CA GLU A 141 -12.24 18.01 -28.04
C GLU A 141 -11.58 17.45 -26.78
N THR A 142 -10.79 18.29 -26.11
CA THR A 142 -10.17 18.00 -24.80
C THR A 142 -10.59 19.01 -23.71
N GLU A 143 -11.45 19.99 -24.04
CA GLU A 143 -11.91 21.02 -23.11
C GLU A 143 -13.21 20.62 -22.37
N PRO A 144 -13.25 20.66 -21.02
CA PRO A 144 -14.41 20.26 -20.22
C PRO A 144 -15.72 20.99 -20.56
N ARG A 145 -15.66 22.24 -20.98
CA ARG A 145 -16.86 23.05 -21.29
C ARG A 145 -17.56 22.58 -22.57
N ARG A 146 -16.82 22.04 -23.52
CA ARG A 146 -17.33 21.58 -24.82
C ARG A 146 -17.83 20.13 -24.76
N LEU A 147 -17.38 19.38 -23.76
CA LEU A 147 -17.89 18.03 -23.47
C LEU A 147 -19.38 18.01 -23.10
N LEU A 148 -19.95 19.08 -22.54
CA LEU A 148 -21.37 19.13 -22.20
C LEU A 148 -22.30 19.02 -23.42
N SER A 149 -21.87 19.54 -24.58
CA SER A 149 -22.57 19.45 -25.85
C SER A 149 -22.11 18.27 -26.73
N ALA A 150 -21.09 17.53 -26.30
CA ALA A 150 -20.50 16.47 -27.09
C ALA A 150 -21.41 15.22 -27.17
N PRO A 151 -21.26 14.40 -28.24
CA PRO A 151 -21.96 13.13 -28.36
C PRO A 151 -21.75 12.24 -27.13
N SER A 152 -22.75 11.41 -26.80
CA SER A 152 -22.68 10.52 -25.62
C SER A 152 -21.42 9.63 -25.62
N LYS A 153 -20.95 9.19 -26.80
CA LYS A 153 -19.72 8.40 -26.95
C LYS A 153 -18.48 9.17 -26.44
N VAL A 154 -18.37 10.46 -26.75
CA VAL A 154 -17.23 11.31 -26.37
C VAL A 154 -17.26 11.60 -24.86
N ARG A 155 -18.44 11.91 -24.31
CA ARG A 155 -18.60 12.08 -22.85
C ARG A 155 -18.18 10.83 -22.08
N LYS A 156 -18.67 9.66 -22.50
CA LYS A 156 -18.27 8.36 -21.91
C LYS A 156 -16.76 8.09 -22.04
N ALA A 157 -16.13 8.52 -23.12
CA ALA A 157 -14.68 8.40 -23.27
C ALA A 157 -13.94 9.27 -22.25
N SER A 158 -14.39 10.51 -22.02
CA SER A 158 -13.85 11.37 -20.98
C SER A 158 -13.98 10.75 -19.59
N ASP A 159 -15.18 10.26 -19.24
CA ASP A 159 -15.44 9.61 -17.96
C ASP A 159 -14.57 8.35 -17.79
N THR A 160 -14.40 7.57 -18.87
CA THR A 160 -13.51 6.41 -18.88
C THR A 160 -12.07 6.79 -18.60
N CYS A 161 -11.56 7.85 -19.22
CA CYS A 161 -10.20 8.32 -18.96
C CYS A 161 -10.02 8.79 -17.50
N ASP A 162 -11.01 9.44 -16.89
CA ASP A 162 -10.94 9.82 -15.46
C ASP A 162 -10.94 8.59 -14.55
N LEU A 163 -11.81 7.62 -14.84
CA LEU A 163 -11.85 6.35 -14.11
C LEU A 163 -10.52 5.59 -14.22
N MET A 164 -9.95 5.51 -15.43
CA MET A 164 -8.68 4.83 -15.66
C MET A 164 -7.50 5.59 -15.04
N ALA A 165 -7.53 6.93 -14.99
CA ALA A 165 -6.52 7.73 -14.30
C ALA A 165 -6.50 7.44 -12.79
N ASN A 166 -7.68 7.37 -12.14
CA ASN A 166 -7.78 7.00 -10.73
C ASN A 166 -7.28 5.57 -10.48
N ARG A 167 -7.65 4.63 -11.36
CA ARG A 167 -7.18 3.24 -11.28
C ARG A 167 -5.66 3.14 -11.44
N TYR A 168 -5.08 3.89 -12.37
CA TYR A 168 -3.64 3.96 -12.60
C TYR A 168 -2.91 4.50 -11.36
N GLU A 169 -3.43 5.54 -10.73
CA GLU A 169 -2.85 6.11 -9.50
C GLU A 169 -2.84 5.08 -8.36
N ALA A 170 -3.95 4.35 -8.16
CA ALA A 170 -4.02 3.30 -7.15
C ALA A 170 -3.00 2.17 -7.39
N ILE A 171 -2.87 1.70 -8.65
CA ILE A 171 -1.90 0.67 -9.03
C ILE A 171 -0.46 1.17 -8.80
N SER A 172 -0.16 2.40 -9.23
CA SER A 172 1.15 3.01 -9.07
C SER A 172 1.52 3.22 -7.59
N ALA A 173 0.56 3.63 -6.76
CA ALA A 173 0.74 3.76 -5.31
C ALA A 173 1.00 2.39 -4.65
N ALA A 174 0.24 1.36 -5.03
CA ALA A 174 0.41 -0.01 -4.55
C ALA A 174 1.81 -0.56 -4.87
N ARG A 175 2.29 -0.37 -6.11
CA ARG A 175 3.65 -0.77 -6.48
C ARG A 175 4.71 0.02 -5.73
N SER A 176 4.51 1.31 -5.51
CA SER A 176 5.44 2.15 -4.75
C SER A 176 5.56 1.70 -3.29
N ASP A 177 4.43 1.30 -2.68
CA ASP A 177 4.40 0.71 -1.34
C ASP A 177 5.19 -0.61 -1.28
N LEU A 178 4.99 -1.50 -2.26
CA LEU A 178 5.77 -2.75 -2.37
C LEU A 178 7.27 -2.47 -2.54
N ALA A 179 7.65 -1.54 -3.41
CA ALA A 179 9.05 -1.17 -3.61
C ALA A 179 9.70 -0.63 -2.33
N MET A 180 8.98 0.20 -1.57
CA MET A 180 9.49 0.79 -0.34
C MET A 180 9.57 -0.21 0.82
N ARG A 181 8.54 -1.04 0.99
CA ARG A 181 8.36 -1.86 2.21
C ARG A 181 8.82 -3.30 2.05
N CYS A 182 8.87 -3.80 0.81
CA CYS A 182 9.34 -5.15 0.48
C CYS A 182 10.75 -5.15 -0.15
N GLY A 183 11.40 -3.99 -0.28
CA GLY A 183 12.78 -3.92 -0.77
C GLY A 183 12.94 -4.14 -2.28
N LEU A 184 11.87 -3.95 -3.06
CA LEU A 184 11.90 -4.14 -4.52
C LEU A 184 12.42 -2.91 -5.28
N ARG A 185 13.52 -2.31 -4.82
CA ARG A 185 14.16 -1.19 -5.53
C ARG A 185 15.30 -1.71 -6.41
N SER A 186 15.38 -1.24 -7.64
CA SER A 186 16.55 -1.44 -8.49
C SER A 186 17.72 -0.60 -7.99
N THR A 187 18.89 -1.20 -7.85
CA THR A 187 20.14 -0.52 -7.47
C THR A 187 20.69 0.35 -8.60
N ASP A 188 20.45 -0.06 -9.85
CA ASP A 188 21.00 0.55 -11.05
C ASP A 188 20.11 1.67 -11.62
N ASP A 189 18.91 1.85 -11.05
CA ASP A 189 18.04 3.01 -11.29
C ASP A 189 17.65 3.70 -9.97
N PRO A 190 18.60 4.36 -9.28
CA PRO A 190 18.36 4.98 -7.98
C PRO A 190 17.37 6.16 -8.05
N THR A 191 17.20 6.75 -9.24
CA THR A 191 16.27 7.85 -9.50
C THR A 191 14.87 7.38 -9.93
N GLY A 192 14.69 6.09 -10.20
CA GLY A 192 13.41 5.54 -10.64
C GLY A 192 12.97 6.01 -12.04
N LYS A 193 13.91 6.33 -12.95
CA LYS A 193 13.60 6.74 -14.33
C LYS A 193 12.74 5.71 -15.06
N TYR A 194 13.12 4.45 -14.93
CA TYR A 194 12.50 3.32 -15.60
C TYR A 194 11.40 2.66 -14.77
N ALA A 195 11.07 3.27 -13.63
CA ALA A 195 10.12 2.71 -12.68
C ALA A 195 8.68 2.68 -13.22
N ALA A 196 8.34 3.53 -14.19
CA ALA A 196 7.00 3.59 -14.79
C ALA A 196 6.99 3.74 -16.32
N ILE A 197 8.12 4.13 -16.92
CA ILE A 197 8.22 4.42 -18.35
C ILE A 197 9.40 3.63 -18.92
N ARG A 198 9.15 2.78 -19.92
CA ARG A 198 10.19 1.95 -20.53
C ARG A 198 11.08 2.77 -21.47
N ASN A 199 10.50 3.66 -22.25
CA ASN A 199 11.20 4.51 -23.22
C ASN A 199 11.53 5.91 -22.66
N TYR A 200 11.93 5.99 -21.39
CA TYR A 200 12.21 7.27 -20.71
C TYR A 200 13.17 8.16 -21.52
N HIS A 201 14.23 7.58 -22.09
CA HIS A 201 15.25 8.29 -22.87
C HIS A 201 14.73 8.86 -24.20
N GLU A 202 13.69 8.25 -24.81
CA GLU A 202 13.05 8.78 -26.02
C GLU A 202 12.20 10.01 -25.68
N LEU A 203 11.51 9.96 -24.54
CA LEU A 203 10.62 11.03 -24.06
C LEU A 203 11.39 12.21 -23.42
N HIS A 204 12.56 11.95 -22.85
CA HIS A 204 13.43 12.97 -22.24
C HIS A 204 14.90 12.75 -22.63
N PRO A 205 15.28 13.08 -23.88
CA PRO A 205 16.61 12.78 -24.45
C PRO A 205 17.77 13.61 -23.88
N THR A 206 17.53 14.45 -22.87
CA THR A 206 18.54 15.38 -22.35
C THR A 206 19.57 14.66 -21.48
N ARG A 207 20.81 14.56 -21.98
CA ARG A 207 22.01 14.13 -21.22
C ARG A 207 22.37 15.08 -20.06
N TRP A 208 21.72 16.24 -19.98
CA TRP A 208 22.01 17.30 -19.00
C TRP A 208 20.91 17.23 -17.94
N ALA A 209 21.24 16.58 -16.83
CA ALA A 209 20.35 16.10 -15.77
C ALA A 209 19.63 17.20 -14.94
N THR A 210 19.50 18.43 -15.43
CA THR A 210 19.01 19.57 -14.64
C THR A 210 17.56 19.95 -14.94
N ALA A 211 17.00 19.59 -16.10
CA ALA A 211 15.60 19.86 -16.40
C ALA A 211 14.71 18.76 -15.82
N LYS A 212 13.66 19.16 -15.09
CA LYS A 212 12.59 18.23 -14.71
C LYS A 212 11.83 17.81 -15.98
N PRO A 213 11.49 16.53 -16.14
CA PRO A 213 10.68 16.08 -17.27
C PRO A 213 9.35 16.83 -17.34
N ALA A 214 8.84 17.06 -18.55
CA ALA A 214 7.60 17.83 -18.77
C ALA A 214 6.37 17.20 -18.08
N TRP A 215 6.40 15.89 -17.84
CA TRP A 215 5.35 15.14 -17.17
C TRP A 215 5.49 15.10 -15.64
N HIS A 216 6.56 15.65 -15.08
CA HIS A 216 6.82 15.60 -13.66
C HIS A 216 5.84 16.50 -12.88
N GLY A 217 5.19 15.94 -11.86
CA GLY A 217 4.22 16.66 -11.02
C GLY A 217 2.85 16.87 -11.65
N LEU A 218 2.61 16.30 -12.85
CA LEU A 218 1.28 16.29 -13.43
C LEU A 218 0.35 15.37 -12.64
N PRO A 219 -0.93 15.75 -12.44
CA PRO A 219 -1.96 14.82 -11.96
C PRO A 219 -2.09 13.61 -12.89
N ALA A 220 -2.51 12.46 -12.36
CA ALA A 220 -2.57 11.20 -13.10
C ALA A 220 -3.25 11.33 -14.47
N ARG A 221 -4.40 12.02 -14.53
CA ARG A 221 -5.11 12.28 -15.80
C ARG A 221 -4.23 13.00 -16.82
N ARG A 222 -3.59 14.10 -16.43
CA ARG A 222 -2.73 14.90 -17.32
C ARG A 222 -1.43 14.18 -17.68
N TYR A 223 -0.91 13.38 -16.76
CA TYR A 223 0.23 12.51 -17.02
C TYR A 223 -0.10 11.49 -18.11
N LEU A 224 -1.25 10.80 -18.01
CA LEU A 224 -1.68 9.81 -18.99
C LEU A 224 -2.04 10.44 -20.35
N ASP A 225 -2.68 11.62 -20.37
CA ASP A 225 -2.88 12.39 -21.60
C ASP A 225 -1.53 12.64 -22.30
N TRP A 226 -0.55 13.16 -21.54
CA TRP A 226 0.79 13.45 -22.07
C TRP A 226 1.47 12.20 -22.61
N MET A 227 1.40 11.08 -21.89
CA MET A 227 1.98 9.81 -22.33
C MET A 227 1.31 9.29 -23.60
N ALA A 228 -0.01 9.42 -23.73
CA ALA A 228 -0.73 9.01 -24.92
C ALA A 228 -0.35 9.86 -26.15
N ASP A 229 -0.19 11.17 -25.95
CA ASP A 229 0.15 12.11 -27.02
C ASP A 229 1.62 12.00 -27.49
N HIS A 230 2.53 11.57 -26.61
CA HIS A 230 3.98 11.55 -26.89
C HIS A 230 4.55 10.13 -27.10
N GLY A 231 3.70 9.10 -27.15
CA GLY A 231 4.15 7.72 -27.37
C GLY A 231 4.84 7.09 -26.16
N GLY A 232 4.41 7.44 -24.95
CA GLY A 232 4.93 6.88 -23.71
C GLY A 232 4.63 5.38 -23.59
N GLN A 233 5.67 4.59 -23.33
CA GLN A 233 5.57 3.15 -23.09
C GLN A 233 5.47 2.90 -21.59
N LEU A 234 4.25 3.07 -21.06
CA LEU A 234 3.97 2.76 -19.67
C LEU A 234 4.05 1.26 -19.42
N TRP A 235 4.63 0.89 -18.28
CA TRP A 235 4.80 -0.51 -17.91
C TRP A 235 4.91 -0.67 -16.39
N MET A 236 4.87 -1.93 -15.94
CA MET A 236 4.94 -2.32 -14.53
C MET A 236 6.11 -3.30 -14.30
N PRO A 237 7.36 -2.81 -14.21
CA PRO A 237 8.53 -3.66 -14.20
C PRO A 237 8.79 -4.32 -12.85
N THR A 238 9.40 -5.50 -12.89
CA THR A 238 10.15 -6.06 -11.75
C THR A 238 11.44 -5.26 -11.53
N PRO A 239 12.10 -5.39 -10.36
CA PRO A 239 13.39 -4.76 -10.13
C PRO A 239 14.45 -5.14 -11.18
N ASP A 240 14.46 -6.40 -11.59
CA ASP A 240 15.42 -6.91 -12.59
C ASP A 240 15.15 -6.31 -13.97
N GLU A 241 13.89 -6.26 -14.41
CA GLU A 241 13.51 -5.61 -15.67
C GLU A 241 13.85 -4.11 -15.66
N GLN A 242 13.68 -3.44 -14.51
CA GLN A 242 14.06 -2.04 -14.34
C GLN A 242 15.59 -1.85 -14.44
N THR A 243 16.37 -2.74 -13.83
CA THR A 243 17.84 -2.77 -13.96
C THR A 243 18.25 -2.99 -15.41
N GLU A 244 17.62 -3.94 -16.12
CA GLU A 244 17.89 -4.18 -17.54
C GLU A 244 17.63 -2.93 -18.40
N ALA A 245 16.53 -2.22 -18.16
CA ALA A 245 16.21 -0.98 -18.86
C ALA A 245 17.25 0.13 -18.59
N ALA A 246 17.69 0.27 -17.34
CA ALA A 246 18.72 1.24 -16.96
C ALA A 246 20.08 0.91 -17.61
N LEU A 247 20.46 -0.37 -17.64
CA LEU A 247 21.69 -0.82 -18.30
C LEU A 247 21.63 -0.65 -19.82
N ALA A 248 20.47 -0.84 -20.45
CA ALA A 248 20.29 -0.62 -21.88
C ALA A 248 20.56 0.84 -22.28
N GLU A 249 20.16 1.82 -21.46
CA GLU A 249 20.42 3.24 -21.72
C GLU A 249 21.93 3.55 -21.78
N LEU A 250 22.74 2.94 -20.92
CA LEU A 250 24.20 3.12 -20.92
C LEU A 250 24.83 2.72 -22.26
N HIS A 251 24.25 1.72 -22.93
CA HIS A 251 24.71 1.25 -24.24
C HIS A 251 24.25 2.17 -25.38
N ILE A 252 23.05 2.76 -25.28
CA ILE A 252 22.53 3.76 -26.23
C ILE A 252 23.35 5.07 -26.15
N GLY A 253 23.85 5.41 -24.96
CA GLY A 253 24.64 6.62 -24.71
C GLY A 253 26.09 6.60 -25.19
N ASN A 254 26.65 5.43 -25.56
CA ASN A 254 28.08 5.25 -25.83
C ASN A 254 28.40 4.88 -27.30
N PRO A 255 28.37 5.84 -28.25
CA PRO A 255 28.79 5.60 -29.63
C PRO A 255 30.32 5.40 -29.79
N LEU A 256 31.11 5.50 -28.71
CA LEU A 256 32.57 5.34 -28.74
C LEU A 256 33.04 3.91 -28.39
N GLY A 257 32.17 3.06 -27.85
CA GLY A 257 32.51 1.67 -27.50
C GLY A 257 32.55 0.69 -28.68
N GLN A 258 32.05 1.08 -29.85
CA GLN A 258 32.07 0.24 -31.07
C GLN A 258 33.24 0.54 -32.01
N ARG A 259 34.19 1.42 -31.64
CA ARG A 259 35.31 1.83 -32.50
C ARG A 259 36.66 1.15 -32.22
N THR A 260 36.72 0.14 -31.36
CA THR A 260 37.98 -0.59 -31.05
C THR A 260 37.98 -2.05 -31.47
N ALA A 261 37.11 -2.44 -32.41
CA ALA A 261 37.15 -3.76 -33.05
C ALA A 261 36.92 -3.63 -34.57
N ALA A 262 37.83 -2.94 -35.24
CA ALA A 262 38.06 -3.03 -36.69
C ALA A 262 39.54 -2.76 -36.97
#